data_AF-A0A8S1ZX67-F1
#
_entry.id   AF-A0A8S1ZX67-F1
#
_cell.length_a   1.000
_cell.length_b   1.000
_cell.length_c   1.000
_cell.angle_alpha   90.00
_cell.angle_beta   90.00
_cell.angle_gamma   90.00
#
_symmetry.space_group_name_H-M   'P 1'
#
loop_
_entity.id
_entity.type
_entity.pdbx_description
1 polymer ?
#
loop_
_entity_poly.entity_id
_entity_poly.type
_entity_poly.pdbx_seq_one_letter_code
_entity_poly.pdbx_strand_id
1 'polypeptide(L)'
;MASPTIRTVASYNTHLEYSVDFFGDEFIVTVTPDSSVINRWIRDVLFNNRFSSHPLVVGVGVQWTPFSVPPPNNYYIDSPSDDYYLDPPSDDYYADPPPGDYYADPLENDYYADAPPGRNYSDNPADILQLCVGNRCLIIQLGYCDQVPNNLRSFLMDPETTFVGVWNGQDAGKLARCCHQLEIGELLDIRQYVNDSWGRSMRRCSFEEIVEECMGYQGVMLDPEISMSDWTVYDLDLDQILQASLDAYVCHQLGVWARLWEV
;
A
#
# COMPACT_ATOMS: atom_id res chain seq x y z
N MET A 1 11.19 8.34 -19.88
CA MET A 1 11.41 6.88 -19.98
C MET A 1 10.05 6.20 -20.05
N ALA A 2 9.97 4.95 -20.52
CA ALA A 2 8.70 4.22 -20.49
C ALA A 2 8.36 3.83 -19.04
N SER A 3 7.10 3.91 -18.64
CA SER A 3 6.62 3.42 -17.33
C SER A 3 6.77 1.90 -17.22
N PRO A 4 6.80 1.34 -15.99
CA PRO A 4 6.83 -0.11 -15.80
C PRO A 4 5.68 -0.80 -16.52
N THR A 5 5.92 -1.99 -17.06
CA THR A 5 4.89 -2.78 -17.76
C THR A 5 4.81 -4.18 -17.22
N ILE A 6 3.64 -4.80 -17.33
CA ILE A 6 3.37 -6.15 -16.86
C ILE A 6 2.84 -7.02 -17.99
N ARG A 7 3.23 -8.30 -17.99
CA ARG A 7 2.66 -9.32 -18.87
C ARG A 7 2.49 -10.65 -18.15
N THR A 8 1.45 -11.39 -18.51
CA THR A 8 1.26 -12.77 -18.05
C THR A 8 2.31 -13.68 -18.68
N VAL A 9 2.94 -14.51 -17.86
CA VAL A 9 3.98 -15.47 -18.27
C VAL A 9 3.43 -16.89 -18.26
N ALA A 10 2.74 -17.27 -17.19
CA ALA A 10 2.19 -18.61 -17.03
C ALA A 10 0.92 -18.59 -16.18
N SER A 11 0.06 -19.59 -16.42
CA SER A 11 -1.15 -19.83 -15.65
C SER A 11 -1.19 -21.28 -15.22
N TYR A 12 -1.30 -21.50 -13.91
CA TYR A 12 -1.41 -22.80 -13.29
C TYR A 12 -2.69 -22.86 -12.45
N ASN A 13 -3.15 -24.07 -12.14
CA ASN A 13 -4.33 -24.27 -11.29
C ASN A 13 -4.18 -23.67 -9.88
N THR A 14 -2.95 -23.46 -9.42
CA THR A 14 -2.62 -23.01 -8.05
C THR A 14 -2.15 -21.56 -7.98
N HIS A 15 -1.68 -20.99 -9.10
CA HIS A 15 -1.07 -19.66 -9.12
C HIS A 15 -0.96 -19.13 -10.54
N LEU A 16 -0.81 -17.81 -10.64
CA LEU A 16 -0.49 -17.10 -11.88
C LEU A 16 0.91 -16.51 -11.76
N GLU A 17 1.64 -16.48 -12.87
CA GLU A 17 2.96 -15.85 -12.95
C GLU A 17 2.95 -14.74 -13.98
N TYR A 18 3.55 -13.60 -13.60
CA TYR A 18 3.70 -12.42 -14.43
C TYR A 18 5.17 -11.99 -14.43
N SER A 19 5.55 -11.30 -15.49
CA SER A 19 6.82 -10.61 -15.60
C SER A 19 6.55 -9.12 -15.66
N VAL A 20 7.20 -8.39 -14.78
CA VAL A 20 7.18 -6.93 -14.76
C VAL A 20 8.53 -6.44 -15.27
N ASP A 21 8.49 -5.54 -16.25
CA ASP A 21 9.65 -4.79 -16.72
C ASP A 21 9.72 -3.46 -15.97
N PHE A 22 10.69 -3.33 -15.07
CA PHE A 22 10.97 -2.11 -14.33
C PHE A 22 12.16 -1.39 -14.98
N PHE A 23 11.88 -0.61 -16.02
CA PHE A 23 12.88 0.17 -16.76
C PHE A 23 14.04 -0.66 -17.33
N GLY A 24 13.77 -1.88 -17.81
CA GLY A 24 14.75 -2.81 -18.34
C GLY A 24 15.19 -3.90 -17.36
N ASP A 25 14.87 -3.74 -16.06
CA ASP A 25 15.09 -4.77 -15.05
C ASP A 25 13.82 -5.60 -14.85
N GLU A 26 13.89 -6.88 -15.23
CA GLU A 26 12.74 -7.78 -15.11
C GLU A 26 12.68 -8.47 -13.74
N PHE A 27 11.48 -8.52 -13.16
CA PHE A 27 11.17 -9.34 -12.00
C PHE A 27 9.89 -10.16 -12.20
N ILE A 28 9.79 -11.26 -11.46
CA ILE A 28 8.68 -12.21 -11.54
C ILE A 28 7.73 -11.98 -10.37
N VAL A 29 6.43 -11.97 -10.69
CA VAL A 29 5.35 -11.86 -9.72
C VAL A 29 4.56 -13.15 -9.73
N THR A 30 4.48 -13.82 -8.58
CA THR A 30 3.62 -14.98 -8.36
C THR A 30 2.39 -14.57 -7.58
N VAL A 31 1.20 -14.71 -8.16
CA VAL A 31 -0.08 -14.44 -7.48
C VAL A 31 -0.72 -15.77 -7.08
N THR A 32 -1.02 -15.95 -5.80
CA THR A 32 -1.53 -17.23 -5.30
C THR A 32 -2.30 -17.12 -3.98
N PRO A 33 -3.36 -17.91 -3.81
CA PRO A 33 -3.90 -18.25 -2.49
C PRO A 33 -3.37 -19.59 -1.94
N ASP A 34 -2.59 -20.34 -2.72
CA ASP A 34 -2.22 -21.74 -2.44
C ASP A 34 -1.06 -21.84 -1.44
N SER A 35 -1.30 -22.53 -0.32
CA SER A 35 -0.33 -22.72 0.77
C SER A 35 0.95 -23.43 0.35
N SER A 36 0.89 -24.30 -0.67
CA SER A 36 2.05 -25.05 -1.16
C SER A 36 2.97 -24.15 -2.00
N VAL A 37 2.39 -23.22 -2.77
CA VAL A 37 3.13 -22.22 -3.54
C VAL A 37 3.81 -21.23 -2.59
N ILE A 38 3.09 -20.73 -1.58
CA ILE A 38 3.64 -19.85 -0.53
C ILE A 38 4.83 -20.52 0.17
N ASN A 39 4.66 -21.77 0.61
CA ASN A 39 5.73 -22.55 1.25
C ASN A 39 6.96 -22.73 0.36
N ARG A 40 6.73 -23.01 -0.93
CA ARG A 40 7.81 -23.19 -1.91
C ARG A 40 8.58 -21.89 -2.07
N TRP A 41 7.87 -20.77 -2.27
CA TRP A 41 8.49 -19.46 -2.42
C TRP A 41 9.36 -19.09 -1.22
N ILE A 42 8.86 -19.25 0.02
CA ILE A 42 9.63 -18.98 1.24
C ILE A 42 10.88 -19.85 1.30
N ARG A 43 10.75 -21.16 1.05
CA ARG A 43 11.89 -22.08 1.04
C ARG A 43 12.95 -21.68 0.02
N ASP A 44 12.52 -21.28 -1.17
CA ASP A 44 13.42 -20.89 -2.24
C ASP A 44 14.14 -19.58 -1.90
N VAL A 45 13.42 -18.59 -1.35
CA VAL A 45 14.02 -17.34 -0.87
C VAL A 45 15.05 -17.60 0.23
N LEU A 46 14.68 -18.37 1.26
CA LEU A 46 15.60 -18.71 2.37
C LEU A 46 16.80 -19.52 1.89
N PHE A 47 16.62 -20.44 0.94
CA PHE A 47 17.72 -21.21 0.37
C PHE A 47 18.69 -20.31 -0.40
N ASN A 48 18.17 -19.42 -1.24
CA ASN A 48 19.00 -18.52 -2.05
C ASN A 48 19.71 -17.46 -1.19
N ASN A 49 19.08 -17.00 -0.10
CA ASN A 49 19.68 -16.03 0.81
C ASN A 49 20.94 -16.55 1.51
N ARG A 50 21.13 -17.87 1.61
CA ARG A 50 22.37 -18.47 2.16
C ARG A 50 23.63 -18.11 1.38
N PHE A 51 23.46 -17.66 0.14
CA PHE A 51 24.53 -17.19 -0.73
C PHE A 51 24.63 -15.67 -0.78
N SER A 52 23.75 -14.96 -0.07
CA SER A 52 23.80 -13.51 0.08
C SER A 52 24.96 -13.08 0.96
N SER A 53 25.52 -11.91 0.71
CA SER A 53 26.54 -11.27 1.54
C SER A 53 25.96 -10.53 2.75
N HIS A 54 24.64 -10.45 2.85
CA HIS A 54 23.93 -9.74 3.91
C HIS A 54 22.73 -10.55 4.44
N PRO A 55 22.25 -10.28 5.68
CA PRO A 55 21.00 -10.81 6.19
C PRO A 55 19.80 -10.52 5.27
N LEU A 56 18.72 -11.29 5.44
CA LEU A 56 17.58 -11.20 4.54
C LEU A 56 16.85 -9.86 4.70
N VAL A 57 16.61 -9.18 3.58
CA VAL A 57 15.70 -8.02 3.50
C VAL A 57 14.50 -8.39 2.66
N VAL A 58 13.31 -8.16 3.18
CA VAL A 58 12.04 -8.44 2.51
C VAL A 58 11.27 -7.14 2.33
N GLY A 59 10.98 -6.79 1.08
CA GLY A 59 10.01 -5.75 0.78
C GLY A 59 8.60 -6.25 1.06
N VAL A 60 7.80 -5.46 1.75
CA VAL A 60 6.46 -5.80 2.21
C VAL A 60 5.48 -4.73 1.75
N GLY A 61 4.35 -5.18 1.24
CA GLY A 61 3.15 -4.36 1.03
C GLY A 61 1.93 -5.05 1.61
N VAL A 62 0.90 -4.28 1.92
CA VAL A 62 -0.41 -4.79 2.34
C VAL A 62 -1.51 -3.98 1.66
N GLN A 63 -2.50 -4.66 1.09
CA GLN A 63 -3.66 -4.00 0.47
C GLN A 63 -4.96 -4.48 1.11
N TRP A 64 -5.93 -3.57 1.18
CA TRP A 64 -7.28 -3.84 1.70
C TRP A 64 -8.29 -2.98 0.95
N THR A 65 -9.50 -3.51 0.83
CA THR A 65 -10.60 -2.80 0.18
C THR A 65 -11.18 -1.79 1.17
N PRO A 66 -11.16 -0.48 0.89
CA PRO A 66 -11.93 0.49 1.67
C PRO A 66 -13.42 0.25 1.37
N PHE A 67 -14.28 0.11 2.40
CA PHE A 67 -15.69 -0.22 2.17
C PHE A 67 -16.35 0.83 1.26
N SER A 68 -16.70 0.41 0.05
CA SER A 68 -17.60 1.15 -0.82
C SER A 68 -19.03 0.76 -0.46
N VAL A 69 -19.84 1.76 -0.10
CA VAL A 69 -21.31 1.63 -0.16
C VAL A 69 -21.66 0.97 -1.50
N PRO A 70 -22.51 -0.07 -1.55
CA PRO A 70 -22.82 -0.73 -2.82
C PRO A 70 -23.30 0.31 -3.84
N PRO A 71 -23.06 0.12 -5.15
CA PRO A 71 -23.50 1.06 -6.16
C PRO A 71 -25.00 1.34 -5.97
N PRO A 72 -25.46 2.59 -6.14
CA PRO A 72 -26.84 2.94 -5.86
C PRO A 72 -27.75 2.07 -6.71
N ASN A 73 -28.39 1.09 -6.06
CA ASN A 73 -29.43 0.31 -6.69
C ASN A 73 -30.54 1.27 -7.07
N ASN A 74 -30.81 1.27 -8.37
CA ASN A 74 -31.85 1.99 -9.05
C ASN A 74 -33.23 1.60 -8.48
N TYR A 75 -33.65 2.29 -7.43
CA TYR A 75 -35.05 2.33 -7.00
C TYR A 75 -35.42 3.79 -6.76
N TYR A 76 -35.98 4.39 -7.81
CA TYR A 76 -36.97 5.43 -7.66
C TYR A 76 -38.04 4.92 -6.68
N ILE A 77 -38.08 5.50 -5.49
CA ILE A 77 -39.34 5.63 -4.76
C ILE A 77 -39.48 7.12 -4.49
N ASP A 78 -40.34 7.74 -5.29
CA ASP A 78 -40.98 9.00 -5.00
C ASP A 78 -41.36 9.03 -3.52
N SER A 79 -40.96 10.08 -2.82
CA SER A 79 -41.72 10.53 -1.65
C SER A 79 -41.82 12.04 -1.70
N PRO A 80 -43.03 12.58 -1.44
CA PRO A 80 -43.44 13.88 -1.92
C PRO A 80 -42.81 14.98 -1.08
N SER A 81 -42.40 16.05 -1.75
CA SER A 81 -42.11 17.33 -1.13
C SER A 81 -43.41 17.92 -0.60
N ASP A 82 -43.66 17.78 0.71
CA ASP A 82 -44.69 18.57 1.39
C ASP A 82 -44.05 19.83 1.98
N ASP A 83 -44.51 20.95 1.46
CA ASP A 83 -44.30 22.31 1.92
C ASP A 83 -44.62 22.50 3.40
N TYR A 84 -43.76 23.21 4.13
CA TYR A 84 -44.22 24.24 5.06
C TYR A 84 -43.28 25.44 5.06
N TYR A 85 -43.84 26.55 4.58
CA TYR A 85 -43.40 27.93 4.78
C TYR A 85 -42.94 28.21 6.21
N LEU A 86 -41.95 29.10 6.37
CA LEU A 86 -42.13 30.44 6.98
C LEU A 86 -40.81 31.22 6.97
N ASP A 87 -40.76 32.29 6.19
CA ASP A 87 -39.81 33.41 6.31
C ASP A 87 -40.15 34.28 7.53
N PRO A 88 -39.14 34.88 8.19
CA PRO A 88 -39.27 36.23 8.71
C PRO A 88 -38.10 37.15 8.31
N PRO A 89 -38.27 38.48 8.46
CA PRO A 89 -37.96 39.43 7.40
C PRO A 89 -36.59 40.12 7.49
N SER A 90 -36.28 40.76 6.37
CA SER A 90 -35.25 41.75 6.11
C SER A 90 -35.18 42.89 7.13
N ASP A 91 -33.99 43.18 7.63
CA ASP A 91 -33.60 44.52 8.09
C ASP A 91 -32.16 44.82 7.63
N ASP A 92 -32.07 45.87 6.82
CA ASP A 92 -30.85 46.47 6.28
C ASP A 92 -30.13 47.31 7.35
N TYR A 93 -28.82 47.08 7.56
CA TYR A 93 -27.89 48.14 7.97
C TYR A 93 -26.49 47.91 7.38
N TYR A 94 -26.05 48.89 6.59
CA TYR A 94 -24.68 49.07 6.09
C TYR A 94 -23.68 49.27 7.24
N ALA A 95 -22.53 48.59 7.17
CA ALA A 95 -21.25 49.13 7.64
C ALA A 95 -20.07 48.39 6.98
N ASP A 96 -19.27 49.12 6.18
CA ASP A 96 -17.95 48.68 5.71
C ASP A 96 -16.96 48.55 6.89
N PRO A 97 -16.08 47.53 6.92
CA PRO A 97 -15.02 47.45 7.93
C PRO A 97 -13.77 48.27 7.52
N PRO A 98 -13.01 48.82 8.49
CA PRO A 98 -11.79 49.59 8.22
C PRO A 98 -10.58 48.68 7.92
N PRO A 99 -9.50 49.21 7.31
CA PRO A 99 -8.29 48.46 7.02
C PRO A 99 -7.39 48.37 8.26
N GLY A 100 -6.82 47.20 8.52
CA GLY A 100 -5.92 47.02 9.65
C GLY A 100 -5.12 45.73 9.57
N ASP A 101 -3.89 45.87 9.09
CA ASP A 101 -2.82 44.89 9.16
C ASP A 101 -2.46 44.55 10.62
N TYR A 102 -2.42 43.27 10.96
CA TYR A 102 -1.49 42.74 11.95
C TYR A 102 -1.01 41.37 11.50
N TYR A 103 0.27 41.29 11.14
CA TYR A 103 0.99 40.04 10.95
C TYR A 103 1.01 39.29 12.29
N ALA A 104 0.36 38.13 12.32
CA ALA A 104 0.56 37.12 13.35
C ALA A 104 1.16 35.89 12.66
N ASP A 105 2.28 35.40 13.22
CA ASP A 105 2.94 34.15 12.85
C ASP A 105 1.93 32.99 12.72
N PRO A 106 2.01 32.14 11.68
CA PRO A 106 1.23 30.90 11.67
C PRO A 106 1.83 29.93 12.68
N LEU A 107 1.12 29.77 13.79
CA LEU A 107 1.20 28.61 14.67
C LEU A 107 0.99 27.32 13.85
N GLU A 108 1.83 26.33 14.17
CA GLU A 108 1.67 24.89 13.98
C GLU A 108 0.35 24.47 13.32
N ASN A 109 0.39 24.25 12.00
CA ASN A 109 -0.79 23.78 11.28
C ASN A 109 -0.85 22.25 11.36
N ASP A 110 -1.70 21.79 12.27
CA ASP A 110 -2.29 20.45 12.31
C ASP A 110 -2.92 20.14 10.95
N TYR A 111 -2.23 19.33 10.14
CA TYR A 111 -2.77 18.76 8.91
C TYR A 111 -3.73 17.60 9.20
N TYR A 112 -4.79 17.86 9.96
CA TYR A 112 -6.07 17.16 9.87
C TYR A 112 -7.14 18.11 10.40
N ALA A 113 -7.62 19.01 9.53
CA ALA A 113 -8.88 19.68 9.77
C ALA A 113 -9.94 18.59 10.02
N ASP A 114 -10.68 18.74 11.12
CA ASP A 114 -11.75 17.84 11.57
C ASP A 114 -12.53 17.26 10.38
N ALA A 115 -12.40 15.95 10.18
CA ALA A 115 -13.18 15.24 9.19
C ALA A 115 -14.68 15.39 9.52
N PRO A 116 -15.55 15.63 8.52
CA PRO A 116 -16.98 15.74 8.76
C PRO A 116 -17.50 14.46 9.43
N PRO A 117 -18.40 14.54 10.42
CA PRO A 117 -18.88 13.38 11.14
C PRO A 117 -19.75 12.55 10.19
N GLY A 118 -19.21 11.42 9.69
CA GLY A 118 -20.00 10.50 8.87
C GLY A 118 -19.26 9.54 7.95
N ARG A 119 -17.95 9.68 7.70
CA ARG A 119 -17.18 8.63 6.99
C ARG A 119 -16.49 7.73 8.00
N ASN A 120 -17.14 6.63 8.37
CA ASN A 120 -16.43 5.49 8.95
C ASN A 120 -15.48 4.96 7.88
N TYR A 121 -14.21 5.36 7.89
CA TYR A 121 -13.17 4.53 7.29
C TYR A 121 -13.18 3.23 8.08
N SER A 122 -13.87 2.22 7.55
CA SER A 122 -13.98 0.93 8.21
C SER A 122 -12.58 0.36 8.38
N ASP A 123 -12.28 -0.15 9.57
CA ASP A 123 -11.03 -0.85 9.86
C ASP A 123 -11.05 -2.24 9.22
N ASN A 124 -11.15 -2.28 7.88
CA ASN A 124 -11.16 -3.53 7.13
C ASN A 124 -9.81 -4.23 7.29
N PRO A 125 -9.78 -5.55 7.46
CA PRO A 125 -8.53 -6.30 7.54
C PRO A 125 -7.78 -6.31 6.20
N ALA A 126 -6.56 -6.82 6.21
CA ALA A 126 -5.80 -7.07 4.99
C ALA A 126 -6.48 -8.11 4.08
N ASP A 127 -6.60 -7.79 2.80
CA ASP A 127 -7.08 -8.70 1.74
C ASP A 127 -5.89 -9.38 1.04
N ILE A 128 -4.81 -8.62 0.83
CA ILE A 128 -3.61 -9.06 0.13
C ILE A 128 -2.37 -8.75 0.98
N LEU A 129 -1.41 -9.69 0.98
CA LEU A 129 -0.05 -9.49 1.47
C LEU A 129 0.93 -9.66 0.31
N GLN A 130 1.83 -8.70 0.11
CA GLN A 130 2.92 -8.81 -0.86
C GLN A 130 4.26 -8.95 -0.15
N LEU A 131 5.10 -9.86 -0.65
CA LEU A 131 6.47 -10.08 -0.17
C LEU A 131 7.41 -10.09 -1.36
N CYS A 132 8.51 -9.34 -1.31
CA CYS A 132 9.49 -9.32 -2.39
C CYS A 132 10.92 -9.49 -1.88
N VAL A 133 11.66 -10.37 -2.56
CA VAL A 133 13.10 -10.59 -2.35
C VAL A 133 13.80 -10.77 -3.69
N GLY A 134 14.79 -9.94 -3.94
CA GLY A 134 15.51 -9.85 -5.21
C GLY A 134 14.55 -9.49 -6.34
N ASN A 135 14.50 -10.35 -7.35
CA ASN A 135 13.62 -10.22 -8.52
C ASN A 135 12.39 -11.13 -8.45
N ARG A 136 11.96 -11.52 -7.24
CA ARG A 136 10.77 -12.35 -7.04
C ARG A 136 9.84 -11.73 -6.01
N CYS A 137 8.66 -11.33 -6.47
CA CYS A 137 7.58 -10.92 -5.59
C CYS A 137 6.49 -12.01 -5.53
N LEU A 138 5.90 -12.18 -4.35
CA LEU A 138 4.80 -13.07 -4.05
C LEU A 138 3.62 -12.22 -3.59
N ILE A 139 2.48 -12.36 -4.26
CA ILE A 139 1.21 -11.76 -3.89
C ILE A 139 0.32 -12.86 -3.34
N ILE A 140 -0.02 -12.75 -2.05
CA ILE A 140 -0.83 -13.71 -1.32
C ILE A 140 -2.24 -13.16 -1.17
N GLN A 141 -3.21 -13.84 -1.77
CA GLN A 141 -4.63 -13.50 -1.64
C GLN A 141 -5.20 -14.11 -0.36
N LEU A 142 -5.15 -13.37 0.74
CA LEU A 142 -5.45 -13.85 2.09
C LEU A 142 -6.90 -14.35 2.23
N GLY A 143 -7.85 -13.63 1.61
CA GLY A 143 -9.27 -13.99 1.64
C GLY A 143 -9.61 -15.32 0.97
N TYR A 144 -8.75 -15.80 0.07
CA TYR A 144 -8.92 -17.05 -0.68
C TYR A 144 -7.98 -18.16 -0.22
N CYS A 145 -7.07 -17.86 0.71
CA CYS A 145 -6.20 -18.86 1.31
C CYS A 145 -6.97 -19.58 2.42
N ASP A 146 -7.38 -20.84 2.21
CA ASP A 146 -8.11 -21.61 3.23
C ASP A 146 -7.30 -21.75 4.54
N GLN A 147 -5.98 -21.95 4.40
CA GLN A 147 -5.04 -22.07 5.51
C GLN A 147 -3.71 -21.46 5.12
N VAL A 148 -3.29 -20.40 5.81
CA VAL A 148 -1.92 -19.90 5.70
C VAL A 148 -0.93 -20.91 6.29
N PRO A 149 0.17 -21.26 5.60
CA PRO A 149 1.14 -22.21 6.12
C PRO A 149 1.88 -21.65 7.34
N ASN A 150 2.19 -22.52 8.32
CA ASN A 150 2.98 -22.15 9.51
C ASN A 150 4.34 -21.54 9.16
N ASN A 151 4.95 -21.95 8.03
CA ASN A 151 6.21 -21.36 7.61
C ASN A 151 6.06 -19.87 7.25
N LEU A 152 4.90 -19.41 6.74
CA LEU A 152 4.68 -17.98 6.53
C LEU A 152 4.61 -17.24 7.87
N ARG A 153 3.90 -17.79 8.86
CA ARG A 153 3.81 -17.20 10.21
C ARG A 153 5.19 -17.09 10.86
N SER A 154 5.97 -18.16 10.81
CA SER A 154 7.34 -18.17 11.35
C SER A 154 8.25 -17.23 10.57
N PHE A 155 8.10 -17.15 9.25
CA PHE A 155 8.88 -16.25 8.40
C PHE A 155 8.64 -14.80 8.76
N LEU A 156 7.37 -14.35 8.81
CA LEU A 156 7.01 -12.96 9.14
C LEU A 156 7.46 -12.50 10.53
N MET A 157 7.74 -13.44 11.43
CA MET A 157 8.20 -13.19 12.81
C MET A 157 9.68 -13.53 13.02
N ASP A 158 10.43 -13.81 11.96
CA ASP A 158 11.84 -14.17 12.07
C ASP A 158 12.70 -12.94 12.44
N PRO A 159 13.35 -12.92 13.62
CA PRO A 159 14.15 -11.77 14.05
C PRO A 159 15.41 -11.55 13.22
N GLU A 160 15.84 -12.55 12.43
CA GLU A 160 16.98 -12.43 11.52
C GLU A 160 16.59 -11.86 10.14
N THR A 161 15.30 -11.58 9.94
CA THR A 161 14.76 -11.02 8.70
C THR A 161 14.36 -9.56 8.91
N THR A 162 14.88 -8.67 8.07
CA THR A 162 14.48 -7.26 8.05
C THR A 162 13.29 -7.07 7.12
N PHE A 163 12.14 -6.69 7.67
CA PHE A 163 10.94 -6.35 6.90
C PHE A 163 10.89 -4.85 6.64
N VAL A 164 10.60 -4.49 5.39
CA VAL A 164 10.69 -3.12 4.92
C VAL A 164 9.46 -2.80 4.07
N GLY A 165 8.74 -1.74 4.40
CA GLY A 165 7.62 -1.21 3.61
C GLY A 165 7.68 0.31 3.51
N VAL A 166 6.62 0.91 2.96
CA VAL A 166 6.50 2.36 2.80
C VAL A 166 5.12 2.79 3.27
N TRP A 167 5.04 3.83 4.09
CA TRP A 167 3.76 4.29 4.67
C TRP A 167 2.96 3.18 5.40
N ASN A 168 3.68 2.21 5.95
CA ASN A 168 3.18 0.93 6.46
C ASN A 168 2.58 0.96 7.88
N GLY A 169 2.21 2.15 8.39
CA GLY A 169 1.81 2.34 9.79
C GLY A 169 0.54 1.59 10.20
N GLN A 170 -0.23 1.07 9.24
CA GLN A 170 -1.43 0.27 9.48
C GLN A 170 -1.22 -1.23 9.24
N ASP A 171 -0.20 -1.61 8.48
CA ASP A 171 -0.03 -2.93 7.88
C ASP A 171 -0.05 -4.05 8.90
N ALA A 172 0.77 -3.94 9.96
CA ALA A 172 0.80 -4.94 11.03
C ALA A 172 -0.56 -5.11 11.72
N GLY A 173 -1.29 -4.00 11.94
CA GLY A 173 -2.64 -4.05 12.51
C GLY A 173 -3.66 -4.68 11.57
N LYS A 174 -3.57 -4.39 10.26
CA LYS A 174 -4.43 -4.94 9.21
C LYS A 174 -4.21 -6.45 9.05
N LEU A 175 -2.96 -6.90 9.08
CA LEU A 175 -2.58 -8.31 9.06
C LEU A 175 -3.05 -9.05 10.31
N ALA A 176 -2.90 -8.45 11.50
CA ALA A 176 -3.33 -9.06 12.75
C ALA A 176 -4.85 -9.24 12.83
N ARG A 177 -5.62 -8.38 12.16
CA ARG A 177 -7.09 -8.44 12.09
C ARG A 177 -7.62 -9.31 10.96
N CYS A 178 -6.79 -9.73 10.01
CA CYS A 178 -7.25 -10.57 8.92
C CYS A 178 -7.72 -11.94 9.42
N CYS A 179 -8.45 -12.68 8.56
CA CYS A 179 -8.98 -14.00 8.89
C CYS A 179 -7.90 -14.98 9.36
N HIS A 180 -6.63 -14.74 8.97
CA HIS A 180 -5.48 -15.55 9.37
C HIS A 180 -4.74 -15.02 10.59
N GLN A 181 -5.05 -13.83 11.12
CA GLN A 181 -4.38 -13.24 12.29
C GLN A 181 -2.85 -13.30 12.12
N LEU A 182 -2.35 -12.71 11.04
CA LEU A 182 -0.92 -12.71 10.76
C LEU A 182 -0.24 -11.63 11.57
N GLU A 183 0.79 -12.02 12.30
CA GLU A 183 1.70 -11.10 12.95
C GLU A 183 2.94 -10.96 12.07
N ILE A 184 3.48 -9.75 12.04
CA ILE A 184 4.77 -9.43 11.42
C ILE A 184 5.64 -8.80 12.49
N GLY A 185 6.94 -9.11 12.43
CA GLY A 185 7.96 -8.49 13.27
C GLY A 185 8.08 -6.99 13.01
N GLU A 186 9.18 -6.40 13.47
CA GLU A 186 9.44 -4.99 13.20
C GLU A 186 9.45 -4.72 11.69
N LEU A 187 8.54 -3.84 11.27
CA LEU A 187 8.35 -3.45 9.88
C LEU A 187 8.86 -2.02 9.72
N LEU A 188 10.03 -1.90 9.10
CA LEU A 188 10.70 -0.62 8.90
C LEU A 188 10.04 0.16 7.77
N ASP A 189 9.86 1.46 7.97
CA ASP A 189 9.39 2.36 6.91
C ASP A 189 10.59 3.01 6.20
N ILE A 190 10.79 2.70 4.91
CA ILE A 190 11.95 3.17 4.13
C ILE A 190 12.17 4.68 4.20
N ARG A 191 11.09 5.45 4.35
CA ARG A 191 11.13 6.92 4.36
C ARG A 191 11.98 7.46 5.48
N GLN A 192 12.11 6.70 6.57
CA GLN A 192 12.89 7.09 7.74
C GLN A 192 14.40 6.95 7.50
N TYR A 193 14.82 6.22 6.46
CA TYR A 193 16.21 5.81 6.25
C TYR A 193 16.81 6.29 4.93
N VAL A 194 15.97 6.71 3.98
CA VAL A 194 16.43 7.18 2.67
C VAL A 194 16.53 8.71 2.61
N ASN A 195 17.52 9.19 1.85
CA ASN A 195 17.77 10.60 1.58
C ASN A 195 17.89 10.82 0.06
N ASP A 196 17.62 12.03 -0.38
CA ASP A 196 17.84 12.43 -1.78
C ASP A 196 19.33 12.63 -2.12
N SER A 197 19.60 13.00 -3.37
CA SER A 197 20.96 13.25 -3.87
C SER A 197 21.71 14.40 -3.18
N TRP A 198 21.00 15.28 -2.46
CA TRP A 198 21.57 16.36 -1.64
C TRP A 198 21.68 16.00 -0.15
N GLY A 199 21.32 14.77 0.22
CA GLY A 199 21.33 14.29 1.61
C GLY A 199 20.15 14.79 2.45
N ARG A 200 19.08 15.30 1.82
CA ARG A 200 17.85 15.70 2.53
C ARG A 200 16.99 14.47 2.79
N SER A 201 16.38 14.43 3.98
CA SER A 201 15.52 13.31 4.39
C SER A 201 14.26 13.21 3.53
N MET A 202 13.96 11.98 3.09
CA MET A 202 12.76 11.64 2.33
C MET A 202 11.55 11.26 3.22
N ARG A 203 11.63 11.53 4.53
CA ARG A 203 10.62 11.10 5.51
C ARG A 203 9.19 11.52 5.17
N ARG A 204 9.03 12.68 4.53
CA ARG A 204 7.73 13.28 4.21
C ARG A 204 7.33 13.16 2.74
N CYS A 205 8.15 12.48 1.94
CA CYS A 205 7.95 12.37 0.50
C CYS A 205 6.92 11.29 0.14
N SER A 206 6.31 11.45 -1.02
CA SER A 206 5.44 10.43 -1.62
C SER A 206 6.26 9.23 -2.11
N PHE A 207 5.57 8.14 -2.46
CA PHE A 207 6.23 6.96 -3.03
C PHE A 207 6.94 7.30 -4.36
N GLU A 208 6.26 8.06 -5.21
CA GLU A 208 6.74 8.55 -6.50
C GLU A 208 8.04 9.35 -6.35
N GLU A 209 8.02 10.32 -5.43
CA GLU A 209 9.18 11.19 -5.15
C GLU A 209 10.38 10.36 -4.66
N ILE A 210 10.15 9.34 -3.83
CA ILE A 210 11.20 8.45 -3.34
C ILE A 210 11.82 7.63 -4.49
N VAL A 211 10.98 7.08 -5.36
CA VAL A 211 11.48 6.30 -6.52
C VAL A 211 12.27 7.22 -7.47
N GLU A 212 11.79 8.42 -7.71
CA GLU A 212 12.48 9.39 -8.58
C GLU A 212 13.83 9.81 -7.99
N GLU A 213 13.87 10.24 -6.73
CA GLU A 213 15.07 10.78 -6.10
C GLU A 213 16.10 9.70 -5.73
N CYS A 214 15.65 8.51 -5.27
CA CYS A 214 16.55 7.46 -4.82
C CYS A 214 16.93 6.46 -5.92
N MET A 215 16.06 6.22 -6.90
CA MET A 215 16.30 5.24 -7.97
C MET A 215 16.52 5.89 -9.35
N GLY A 216 16.21 7.18 -9.51
CA GLY A 216 16.37 7.90 -10.78
C GLY A 216 15.31 7.57 -11.82
N TYR A 217 14.21 6.94 -11.41
CA TYR A 217 13.13 6.51 -12.30
C TYR A 217 11.88 7.38 -12.14
N GLN A 218 11.46 8.01 -13.24
CA GLN A 218 10.23 8.78 -13.31
C GLN A 218 9.08 7.94 -13.85
N GLY A 219 7.85 8.25 -13.43
CA GLY A 219 6.64 7.60 -13.95
C GLY A 219 6.25 6.30 -13.24
N VAL A 220 6.85 6.03 -12.07
CA VAL A 220 6.38 5.04 -11.12
C VAL A 220 5.44 5.74 -10.16
N MET A 221 4.18 5.32 -10.12
CA MET A 221 3.18 5.89 -9.22
C MET A 221 2.19 4.81 -8.77
N LEU A 222 1.73 4.93 -7.52
CA LEU A 222 0.63 4.11 -7.01
C LEU A 222 -0.66 4.89 -7.29
N ASP A 223 -1.45 4.43 -8.24
CA ASP A 223 -2.69 5.09 -8.64
C ASP A 223 -3.68 5.05 -7.46
N PRO A 224 -4.20 6.20 -6.99
CA PRO A 224 -5.20 6.23 -5.94
C PRO A 224 -6.48 5.46 -6.29
N GLU A 225 -6.88 5.40 -7.56
CA GLU A 225 -8.07 4.64 -7.99
C GLU A 225 -7.87 3.14 -7.82
N ILE A 226 -6.67 2.63 -8.16
CA ILE A 226 -6.29 1.23 -7.94
C ILE A 226 -6.10 0.96 -6.44
N SER A 227 -5.44 1.87 -5.72
CA SER A 227 -5.21 1.74 -4.27
C SER A 227 -6.53 1.62 -3.51
N MET A 228 -7.57 2.33 -3.95
CA MET A 228 -8.92 2.33 -3.37
C MET A 228 -9.88 1.32 -4.03
N SER A 229 -9.37 0.45 -4.91
CA SER A 229 -10.18 -0.54 -5.63
C SER A 229 -10.64 -1.71 -4.75
N ASP A 230 -11.41 -2.61 -5.34
CA ASP A 230 -11.82 -3.85 -4.69
C ASP A 230 -10.68 -4.89 -4.75
N TRP A 231 -9.97 -5.04 -3.64
CA TRP A 231 -8.91 -6.03 -3.43
C TRP A 231 -9.46 -7.39 -2.96
N THR A 232 -10.77 -7.51 -2.73
CA THR A 232 -11.42 -8.79 -2.38
C THR A 232 -11.68 -9.67 -3.60
N VAL A 233 -11.50 -9.15 -4.83
CA VAL A 233 -11.72 -9.93 -6.05
C VAL A 233 -10.71 -11.09 -6.18
N TYR A 234 -11.18 -12.21 -6.72
CA TYR A 234 -10.31 -13.37 -6.96
C TYR A 234 -9.36 -13.13 -8.14
N ASP A 235 -9.89 -12.65 -9.25
CA ASP A 235 -9.11 -12.34 -10.44
C ASP A 235 -8.69 -10.87 -10.38
N LEU A 236 -7.52 -10.60 -9.79
CA LEU A 236 -6.91 -9.27 -9.80
C LEU A 236 -6.59 -8.87 -11.25
N ASP A 237 -6.83 -7.62 -11.60
CA ASP A 237 -6.43 -7.09 -12.90
C ASP A 237 -4.91 -6.82 -12.95
N LEU A 238 -4.41 -6.55 -14.16
CA LEU A 238 -2.98 -6.32 -14.38
C LEU A 238 -2.47 -5.07 -13.64
N ASP A 239 -3.32 -4.05 -13.46
CA ASP A 239 -2.92 -2.78 -12.85
C ASP A 239 -2.83 -2.94 -11.32
N GLN A 240 -3.77 -3.67 -10.70
CA GLN A 240 -3.71 -4.11 -9.31
C GLN A 240 -2.44 -4.94 -9.04
N ILE A 241 -2.15 -5.93 -9.89
CA ILE A 241 -0.98 -6.80 -9.74
C ILE A 241 0.31 -6.00 -9.90
N LEU A 242 0.38 -5.15 -10.92
CA LEU A 242 1.54 -4.29 -11.16
C LEU A 242 1.79 -3.39 -9.95
N GLN A 243 0.77 -2.64 -9.51
CA GLN A 243 0.89 -1.73 -8.38
C GLN A 243 1.34 -2.44 -7.10
N ALA A 244 0.66 -3.53 -6.72
CA ALA A 244 0.98 -4.27 -5.51
C ALA A 244 2.39 -4.87 -5.55
N SER A 245 2.85 -5.26 -6.74
CA SER A 245 4.20 -5.79 -6.93
C SER A 245 5.27 -4.69 -6.89
N LEU A 246 5.01 -3.51 -7.43
CA LEU A 246 5.92 -2.35 -7.39
C LEU A 246 6.13 -1.85 -5.97
N ASP A 247 5.06 -1.79 -5.17
CA ASP A 247 5.10 -1.40 -3.75
C ASP A 247 6.13 -2.23 -2.98
N ALA A 248 6.00 -3.56 -3.02
CA ALA A 248 6.94 -4.47 -2.36
C ALA A 248 8.33 -4.51 -3.03
N TYR A 249 8.41 -4.45 -4.36
CA TYR A 249 9.68 -4.50 -5.09
C TYR A 249 10.57 -3.29 -4.76
N VAL A 250 10.01 -2.08 -4.84
CA VAL A 250 10.74 -0.83 -4.52
C VAL A 250 11.23 -0.86 -3.07
N CYS A 251 10.37 -1.27 -2.13
CA CYS A 251 10.75 -1.38 -0.72
C CYS A 251 11.91 -2.36 -0.51
N HIS A 252 11.92 -3.49 -1.22
CA HIS A 252 13.06 -4.43 -1.19
C HIS A 252 14.34 -3.80 -1.74
N GLN A 253 14.28 -3.19 -2.93
CA GLN A 253 15.46 -2.59 -3.58
C GLN A 253 16.06 -1.48 -2.71
N LEU A 254 15.22 -0.58 -2.19
CA LEU A 254 15.66 0.52 -1.33
C LEU A 254 16.13 0.03 0.04
N GLY A 255 15.47 -0.99 0.61
CA GLY A 255 15.91 -1.61 1.86
C GLY A 255 17.31 -2.22 1.74
N VAL A 256 17.61 -2.84 0.59
CA VAL A 256 18.95 -3.38 0.32
C VAL A 256 19.96 -2.26 0.09
N TRP A 257 19.62 -1.27 -0.73
CA TRP A 257 20.47 -0.12 -1.02
C TRP A 257 20.85 0.67 0.24
N ALA A 258 19.89 0.89 1.14
CA ALA A 258 20.08 1.58 2.41
C ALA A 258 20.68 0.70 3.52
N ARG A 259 20.95 -0.59 3.25
CA ARG A 259 21.51 -1.55 4.21
C ARG A 259 20.71 -1.65 5.50
N LEU A 260 19.37 -1.73 5.39
CA LEU A 260 18.49 -1.71 6.56
C LEU A 260 18.62 -2.91 7.49
N TRP A 261 19.43 -3.92 7.13
CA TRP A 261 19.80 -4.99 8.05
C TRP A 261 20.82 -4.57 9.12
N GLU A 262 21.29 -3.32 9.11
CA GLU A 262 22.32 -2.80 10.03
C GLU A 262 21.79 -1.76 11.03
N VAL A 263 20.49 -1.47 11.01
CA VAL A 263 19.85 -0.42 11.81
C VAL A 263 19.34 -0.89 13.16
#